data_AF-A0AAQ1F2I4-F1
#
_entry.id   AF-A0AAQ1F2I4-F1
#
_cell.length_a   1.000
_cell.length_b   1.000
_cell.length_c   1.000
_cell.angle_alpha   90.00
_cell.angle_beta   90.00
_cell.angle_gamma   90.00
#
_symmetry.space_group_name_H-M   'P 1'
#
loop_
_entity.id
_entity.type
_entity.pdbx_description
1 polymer ?
#
loop_
_entity_poly.entity_id
_entity_poly.type
_entity_poly.pdbx_seq_one_letter_code
_entity_poly.pdbx_strand_id
1 'polypeptide(L)'
;MSLILGPSSDLACRLCWREKPLRVSHIIPAFVFRDLKKNSATGHMRFSDAPNKRAQDGLKLPWLCGDCEQLFSVWERKFANEVVAAWSDGRELTRYTDWLLKFCVSVTWRVLVYAKGRNPEVTYTEAEEQLFQQTELAWREFLLGRLPHPGKHEQHLVIWDVAETASFVDLPTNFNRFTMNAIMLDIVGNSRSTYAWAKLGRFQIFGTVVDPDRVWKGTKVHVKDGVLKPGSVVIPGELMGLYQEKAKIAADASAAISDSQHEKIEAAMFADLDRVASSRTMKAMRADAAMFGKEAIFRRPSRD
;
A
#
# COMPACT_ATOMS: atom_id res chain seq x y z
N MET A 1 -24.07 15.59 -14.09
CA MET A 1 -23.14 15.95 -15.18
C MET A 1 -21.74 15.91 -14.59
N SER A 2 -21.06 14.77 -14.74
CA SER A 2 -19.80 14.44 -14.06
C SER A 2 -18.67 15.34 -14.56
N LEU A 3 -18.16 16.22 -13.70
CA LEU A 3 -16.87 16.89 -13.92
C LEU A 3 -15.78 15.86 -13.64
N ILE A 4 -15.59 14.97 -14.61
CA ILE A 4 -14.35 14.23 -14.78
C ILE A 4 -13.25 15.30 -14.78
N LEU A 5 -12.27 15.16 -13.86
CA LEU A 5 -10.99 15.86 -13.92
C LEU A 5 -10.63 16.10 -15.40
N GLY A 6 -10.57 17.38 -15.81
CA GLY A 6 -10.75 17.81 -17.21
C GLY A 6 -10.02 16.98 -18.26
N PRO A 7 -10.42 17.02 -19.54
CA PRO A 7 -9.98 16.09 -20.56
C PRO A 7 -8.45 16.13 -20.68
N SER A 8 -7.75 15.20 -20.02
CA SER A 8 -6.38 14.92 -20.38
C SER A 8 -6.51 14.22 -21.72
N SER A 9 -6.09 14.88 -22.79
CA SER A 9 -5.75 14.14 -24.01
C SER A 9 -4.91 12.93 -23.60
N ASP A 10 -5.07 11.78 -24.27
CA ASP A 10 -4.28 10.56 -24.00
C ASP A 10 -2.74 10.75 -24.18
N LEU A 11 -2.31 11.99 -24.42
CA LEU A 11 -0.96 12.44 -24.70
C LEU A 11 -0.37 13.36 -23.62
N ALA A 12 -1.16 13.82 -22.64
CA ALA A 12 -0.68 14.73 -21.59
C ALA A 12 -0.22 14.01 -20.33
N CYS A 13 0.94 14.42 -19.79
CA CYS A 13 1.46 13.89 -18.53
C CYS A 13 0.51 14.21 -17.38
N ARG A 14 0.06 13.17 -16.66
CA ARG A 14 -0.88 13.29 -15.53
C ARG A 14 -0.36 14.17 -14.41
N LEU A 15 0.96 14.35 -14.21
CA LEU A 15 1.54 15.17 -13.15
C LEU A 15 1.90 16.60 -13.57
N CYS A 16 2.56 16.80 -14.71
CA CYS A 16 3.00 18.14 -15.13
C CYS A 16 2.08 18.80 -16.16
N TRP A 17 1.06 18.09 -16.64
CA TRP A 17 0.12 18.49 -17.69
C TRP A 17 0.76 18.92 -19.01
N ARG A 18 2.05 18.63 -19.21
CA ARG A 18 2.72 18.87 -20.50
C ARG A 18 2.45 17.71 -21.45
N GLU A 19 2.17 18.02 -22.70
CA GLU A 19 2.14 17.04 -23.79
C GLU A 19 3.55 16.54 -24.07
N LYS A 20 3.80 15.28 -23.68
CA LYS A 20 5.10 14.61 -23.80
C LYS A 20 4.87 13.11 -23.93
N PRO A 21 5.78 12.36 -24.57
CA PRO A 21 5.68 10.90 -24.61
C PRO A 21 5.54 10.31 -23.20
N LEU A 22 4.44 9.58 -23.00
CA LEU A 22 4.14 8.94 -21.72
C LEU A 22 4.90 7.63 -21.57
N ARG A 23 5.29 7.34 -20.34
CA ARG A 23 5.89 6.07 -19.91
C ARG A 23 4.83 5.23 -19.20
N VAL A 24 5.05 3.93 -19.20
CA VAL A 24 4.19 2.98 -18.48
C VAL A 24 4.56 3.03 -17.00
N SER A 25 3.84 3.88 -16.26
CA SER A 25 4.04 4.22 -14.86
C SER A 25 3.36 3.21 -13.94
N HIS A 26 4.06 2.71 -12.92
CA HIS A 26 3.40 1.94 -11.88
C HIS A 26 2.57 2.83 -10.93
N ILE A 27 1.39 2.35 -10.51
CA ILE A 27 0.60 3.02 -9.47
C ILE A 27 1.23 2.83 -8.09
N ILE A 28 1.53 1.57 -7.75
CA ILE A 28 2.34 1.19 -6.60
C ILE A 28 3.79 1.00 -7.08
N PRO A 29 4.81 1.58 -6.43
CA PRO A 29 6.19 1.50 -6.90
C PRO A 29 6.68 0.07 -7.22
N ALA A 30 7.37 -0.09 -8.34
CA ALA A 30 7.81 -1.40 -8.84
C ALA A 30 8.66 -2.21 -7.84
N PHE A 31 9.43 -1.52 -6.98
CA PHE A 31 10.26 -2.17 -5.97
C PHE A 31 9.43 -2.95 -4.94
N VAL A 32 8.18 -2.55 -4.70
CA VAL A 32 7.29 -3.20 -3.73
C VAL A 32 6.96 -4.62 -4.17
N PHE A 33 6.70 -4.83 -5.46
CA PHE A 33 6.45 -6.16 -6.03
C PHE A 33 7.71 -7.02 -6.05
N ARG A 34 8.89 -6.40 -6.25
CA ARG A 34 10.18 -7.10 -6.13
C ARG A 34 10.44 -7.52 -4.69
N ASP A 35 10.19 -6.66 -3.72
CA ASP A 35 10.30 -6.95 -2.30
C ASP A 35 9.34 -8.06 -1.88
N LEU A 36 8.08 -8.01 -2.32
CA LEU A 36 7.09 -9.05 -2.05
C LEU A 36 7.56 -10.41 -2.60
N LYS A 37 7.97 -10.47 -3.87
CA LYS A 37 8.49 -11.71 -4.46
C LYS A 37 9.72 -12.19 -3.74
N LYS A 38 10.69 -11.31 -3.43
CA LYS A 38 11.91 -11.67 -2.69
C LYS A 38 11.58 -12.32 -1.34
N ASN A 39 10.59 -11.79 -0.63
CA ASN A 39 10.23 -12.22 0.72
C ASN A 39 9.05 -13.20 0.78
N SER A 40 8.55 -13.69 -0.36
CA SER A 40 7.48 -14.69 -0.40
C SER A 40 8.03 -16.11 -0.33
N ALA A 41 7.27 -17.00 0.32
CA ALA A 41 7.63 -18.41 0.46
C ALA A 41 7.87 -19.13 -0.89
N THR A 42 7.24 -18.68 -1.97
CA THR A 42 7.35 -19.29 -3.31
C THR A 42 8.18 -18.50 -4.31
N GLY A 43 8.58 -17.26 -4.00
CA GLY A 43 9.19 -16.36 -4.99
C GLY A 43 8.21 -15.76 -6.00
N HIS A 44 6.93 -16.07 -5.85
CA HIS A 44 5.85 -15.63 -6.73
C HIS A 44 4.82 -14.81 -5.97
N MET A 45 3.97 -14.12 -6.73
CA MET A 45 2.84 -13.35 -6.22
C MET A 45 1.59 -13.59 -7.09
N ARG A 46 0.43 -13.21 -6.58
CA ARG A 46 -0.90 -13.34 -7.20
C ARG A 46 -1.71 -12.10 -6.90
N PHE A 47 -2.67 -11.78 -7.77
CA PHE A 47 -3.67 -10.76 -7.48
C PHE A 47 -4.92 -11.40 -6.90
N SER A 48 -5.64 -10.64 -6.07
CA SER A 48 -6.86 -11.12 -5.40
C SER A 48 -8.02 -11.38 -6.37
N ASP A 49 -8.06 -10.69 -7.51
CA ASP A 49 -9.05 -10.87 -8.58
C ASP A 49 -8.72 -12.03 -9.54
N ALA A 50 -7.48 -12.53 -9.50
CA ALA A 50 -7.01 -13.64 -10.31
C ALA A 50 -6.11 -14.61 -9.50
N PRO A 51 -6.63 -15.20 -8.40
CA PRO A 51 -5.82 -16.00 -7.45
C PRO A 51 -5.22 -17.26 -8.09
N ASN A 52 -5.83 -17.77 -9.16
CA ASN A 52 -5.35 -18.94 -9.90
C ASN A 52 -4.26 -18.62 -10.94
N LYS A 53 -3.81 -17.35 -11.05
CA LYS A 53 -2.77 -16.91 -11.98
C LYS A 53 -1.62 -16.21 -11.25
N ARG A 54 -0.38 -16.59 -11.56
CA ARG A 54 0.81 -15.88 -11.07
C ARG A 54 0.88 -14.50 -11.72
N ALA A 55 1.13 -13.47 -10.92
CA ALA A 55 1.42 -12.13 -11.37
C ALA A 55 2.93 -11.89 -11.38
N GLN A 56 3.43 -11.22 -12.42
CA GLN A 56 4.86 -10.92 -12.59
C GLN A 56 5.22 -9.51 -12.15
N ASP A 57 4.29 -8.58 -12.26
CA ASP A 57 4.47 -7.18 -11.95
C ASP A 57 3.16 -6.55 -11.46
N GLY A 58 3.21 -5.30 -11.01
CA GLY A 58 2.05 -4.53 -10.55
C GLY A 58 1.27 -3.84 -11.67
N LEU A 59 0.18 -3.21 -11.26
CA LEU A 59 -0.64 -2.34 -12.11
C LEU A 59 0.17 -1.14 -12.64
N LYS A 60 0.06 -0.90 -13.95
CA LYS A 60 0.70 0.23 -14.64
C LYS A 60 -0.21 0.90 -15.65
N LEU A 61 -0.03 2.19 -15.87
CA LEU A 61 -0.77 2.99 -16.84
C LEU A 61 0.17 3.98 -17.55
N PRO A 62 -0.10 4.36 -18.82
CA PRO A 62 0.64 5.41 -19.49
C PRO A 62 0.29 6.78 -18.89
N TRP A 63 1.00 7.20 -17.82
CA TRP A 63 0.57 8.36 -17.02
C TRP A 63 1.59 9.48 -16.95
N LEU A 64 2.87 9.17 -16.79
CA LEU A 64 3.89 10.18 -16.54
C LEU A 64 4.84 10.29 -17.72
N CYS A 65 5.28 11.51 -18.02
CA CYS A 65 6.40 11.71 -18.94
C CYS A 65 7.73 11.31 -18.27
N GLY A 66 8.79 11.17 -19.08
CA GLY A 66 10.11 10.76 -18.60
C GLY A 66 10.67 11.59 -17.43
N ASP A 67 10.44 12.92 -17.43
CA ASP A 67 10.92 13.80 -16.36
C ASP A 67 10.22 13.51 -15.03
N CYS A 68 8.90 13.29 -15.07
CA CYS A 68 8.09 13.02 -13.88
C CYS A 68 8.37 11.61 -13.32
N GLU A 69 8.58 10.62 -14.20
CA GLU A 69 9.10 9.30 -13.81
C GLU A 69 10.45 9.42 -13.11
N GLN A 70 11.36 10.24 -13.66
CA GLN A 70 12.68 10.41 -13.08
C GLN A 70 12.60 11.02 -11.67
N LEU A 71 11.75 12.02 -11.44
CA LEU A 71 11.51 12.59 -10.11
C LEU A 71 11.08 11.51 -9.10
N PHE A 72 10.05 10.72 -9.45
CA PHE A 72 9.53 9.68 -8.55
C PHE A 72 10.57 8.58 -8.31
N SER A 73 11.28 8.16 -9.36
CA SER A 73 12.27 7.08 -9.28
C SER A 73 13.40 7.37 -8.28
N VAL A 74 13.79 8.63 -8.10
CA VAL A 74 14.82 9.04 -7.14
C VAL A 74 14.34 8.77 -5.71
N TRP A 75 13.12 9.20 -5.37
CA TRP A 75 12.56 9.03 -4.03
C TRP A 75 12.20 7.56 -3.75
N GLU A 76 11.69 6.84 -4.76
CA GLU A 76 11.42 5.40 -4.66
C GLU A 76 12.70 4.60 -4.41
N ARG A 77 13.80 4.94 -5.10
CA ARG A 77 15.10 4.29 -4.88
C ARG A 77 15.63 4.56 -3.48
N LYS A 78 15.50 5.78 -2.98
CA LYS A 78 15.87 6.13 -1.60
C LYS A 78 15.05 5.33 -0.59
N PHE A 79 13.73 5.27 -0.77
CA PHE A 79 12.88 4.46 0.13
C PHE A 79 13.28 2.98 0.12
N ALA A 80 13.52 2.39 -1.05
CA ALA A 80 13.94 1.00 -1.16
C ALA A 80 15.30 0.74 -0.47
N ASN A 81 16.28 1.61 -0.69
CA ASN A 81 17.65 1.40 -0.20
C ASN A 81 17.84 1.80 1.27
N GLU A 82 17.12 2.81 1.75
CA GLU A 82 17.31 3.37 3.09
C GLU A 82 16.28 2.85 4.11
N VAL A 83 15.03 2.62 3.68
CA VAL A 83 13.94 2.17 4.56
C VAL A 83 13.72 0.67 4.41
N VAL A 84 13.39 0.18 3.21
CA VAL A 84 13.05 -1.24 3.03
C VAL A 84 14.21 -2.15 3.41
N ALA A 85 15.43 -1.83 2.99
CA ALA A 85 16.62 -2.57 3.35
C ALA A 85 16.87 -2.55 4.87
N ALA A 86 16.89 -1.37 5.51
CA ALA A 86 17.16 -1.25 6.94
C ALA A 86 16.18 -2.02 7.82
N TRP A 87 14.89 -2.00 7.46
CA TRP A 87 13.84 -2.69 8.22
C TRP A 87 13.76 -4.19 7.90
N SER A 88 14.33 -4.62 6.77
CA SER A 88 14.50 -6.04 6.46
C SER A 88 15.70 -6.63 7.21
N ASP A 89 16.75 -5.83 7.45
CA ASP A 89 17.97 -6.21 8.16
C ASP A 89 17.86 -6.10 9.69
N GLY A 90 16.70 -5.69 10.23
CA GLY A 90 16.51 -5.49 11.68
C GLY A 90 17.23 -4.28 12.27
N ARG A 91 17.76 -3.37 11.44
CA ARG A 91 18.42 -2.13 11.91
C ARG A 91 17.41 -1.08 12.39
N GLU A 92 16.19 -1.11 11.84
CA GLU A 92 14.98 -0.39 12.28
C GLU A 92 15.20 1.07 12.75
N LEU A 93 16.16 1.77 12.16
CA LEU A 93 16.38 3.20 12.39
C LEU A 93 16.79 3.83 11.07
N THR A 94 15.95 4.71 10.54
CA THR A 94 16.21 5.42 9.29
C THR A 94 16.01 6.91 9.49
N ARG A 95 17.09 7.68 9.38
CA ARG A 95 17.01 9.15 9.27
C ARG A 95 16.64 9.51 7.83
N TYR A 96 15.76 10.48 7.67
CA TYR A 96 15.35 10.97 6.35
C TYR A 96 15.39 12.48 6.28
N THR A 97 15.42 13.01 5.06
CA THR A 97 15.18 14.43 4.75
C THR A 97 13.87 14.56 3.98
N ASP A 98 13.63 15.73 3.38
CA ASP A 98 12.51 16.04 2.49
C ASP A 98 12.07 14.95 1.48
N TRP A 99 12.98 14.06 1.06
CA TRP A 99 12.69 12.97 0.13
C TRP A 99 11.59 12.02 0.61
N LEU A 100 11.45 11.76 1.92
CA LEU A 100 10.47 10.79 2.41
C LEU A 100 9.04 11.31 2.25
N LEU A 101 8.81 12.60 2.54
CA LEU A 101 7.50 13.19 2.33
C LEU A 101 7.14 13.21 0.84
N LYS A 102 8.11 13.53 -0.04
CA LYS A 102 7.92 13.48 -1.50
C LYS A 102 7.58 12.07 -1.98
N PHE A 103 8.23 11.04 -1.44
CA PHE A 103 7.86 9.65 -1.71
C PHE A 103 6.43 9.33 -1.26
N CYS A 104 6.06 9.67 -0.03
CA CYS A 104 4.72 9.38 0.48
C CYS A 104 3.64 10.09 -0.35
N VAL A 105 3.80 11.38 -0.64
CA VAL A 105 2.86 12.14 -1.48
C VAL A 105 2.81 11.58 -2.90
N SER A 106 3.92 11.11 -3.49
CA SER A 106 3.89 10.58 -4.86
C SER A 106 3.11 9.27 -4.96
N VAL A 107 3.15 8.44 -3.91
CA VAL A 107 2.36 7.22 -3.83
C VAL A 107 0.88 7.54 -3.62
N THR A 108 0.54 8.36 -2.63
CA THR A 108 -0.88 8.66 -2.31
C THR A 108 -1.54 9.51 -3.39
N TRP A 109 -0.81 10.39 -4.07
CA TRP A 109 -1.28 11.09 -5.27
C TRP A 109 -1.63 10.12 -6.40
N ARG A 110 -0.76 9.14 -6.71
CA ARG A 110 -1.08 8.12 -7.72
C ARG A 110 -2.31 7.30 -7.31
N VAL A 111 -2.45 6.94 -6.04
CA VAL A 111 -3.64 6.26 -5.54
C VAL A 111 -4.89 7.12 -5.71
N LEU A 112 -4.85 8.40 -5.31
CA LEU A 112 -6.00 9.29 -5.42
C LEU A 112 -6.48 9.43 -6.86
N VAL A 113 -5.55 9.72 -7.79
CA VAL A 113 -5.86 9.86 -9.21
C VAL A 113 -6.32 8.53 -9.84
N TYR A 114 -5.89 7.40 -9.29
CA TYR A 114 -6.28 6.07 -9.76
C TYR A 114 -7.64 5.65 -9.21
N ALA A 115 -7.80 5.56 -7.89
CA ALA A 115 -8.97 4.96 -7.29
C ALA A 115 -10.24 5.82 -7.45
N LYS A 116 -10.09 7.15 -7.53
CA LYS A 116 -11.23 8.07 -7.65
C LYS A 116 -12.07 7.77 -8.90
N GLY A 117 -13.37 7.58 -8.68
CA GLY A 117 -14.37 7.34 -9.74
C GLY A 117 -14.31 5.95 -10.38
N ARG A 118 -13.49 5.01 -9.87
CA ARG A 118 -13.40 3.64 -10.40
C ARG A 118 -14.34 2.64 -9.71
N ASN A 119 -14.84 2.95 -8.52
CA ASN A 119 -15.90 2.16 -7.89
C ASN A 119 -17.27 2.72 -8.31
N PRO A 120 -18.06 2.01 -9.15
CA PRO A 120 -19.35 2.50 -9.62
C PRO A 120 -20.41 2.59 -8.52
N GLU A 121 -20.20 1.92 -7.38
CA GLU A 121 -21.10 1.95 -6.23
C GLU A 121 -20.90 3.20 -5.36
N VAL A 122 -19.81 3.94 -5.56
CA VAL A 122 -19.49 5.14 -4.78
C VAL A 122 -19.82 6.38 -5.58
N THR A 123 -20.71 7.21 -5.03
CA THR A 123 -21.01 8.54 -5.55
C THR A 123 -20.50 9.59 -4.58
N TYR A 124 -19.80 10.61 -5.10
CA TYR A 124 -19.30 11.73 -4.31
C TYR A 124 -20.23 12.94 -4.46
N THR A 125 -20.47 13.63 -3.34
CA THR A 125 -21.10 14.95 -3.33
C THR A 125 -20.19 15.98 -4.01
N GLU A 126 -20.75 17.12 -4.41
CA GLU A 126 -19.97 18.22 -4.98
C GLU A 126 -18.90 18.74 -4.01
N ALA A 127 -19.22 18.80 -2.71
CA ALA A 127 -18.26 19.20 -1.69
C ALA A 127 -17.08 18.23 -1.57
N GLU A 128 -17.33 16.92 -1.63
CA GLU A 128 -16.27 15.91 -1.64
C GLU A 128 -15.44 15.99 -2.92
N GLU A 129 -16.09 16.17 -4.08
CA GLU A 129 -15.40 16.40 -5.36
C GLU A 129 -14.42 17.58 -5.28
N GLN A 130 -14.86 18.70 -4.70
CA GLN A 130 -14.00 19.87 -4.48
C GLN A 130 -12.83 19.56 -3.53
N LEU A 131 -13.05 18.80 -2.45
CA LEU A 131 -11.98 18.38 -1.54
C LEU A 131 -10.93 17.51 -2.25
N PHE A 132 -11.36 16.58 -3.09
CA PHE A 132 -10.46 15.76 -3.88
C PHE A 132 -9.64 16.60 -4.87
N GLN A 133 -10.27 17.54 -5.57
CA GLN A 133 -9.58 18.44 -6.50
C GLN A 133 -8.55 19.32 -5.79
N GLN A 134 -8.91 19.90 -4.65
CA GLN A 134 -7.98 20.71 -3.84
C GLN A 134 -6.80 19.88 -3.34
N THR A 135 -7.04 18.65 -2.87
CA THR A 135 -6.01 17.73 -2.40
C THR A 135 -5.05 17.35 -3.52
N GLU A 136 -5.61 16.97 -4.68
CA GLU A 136 -4.85 16.60 -5.87
C GLU A 136 -3.93 17.74 -6.31
N LEU A 137 -4.45 18.97 -6.40
CA LEU A 137 -3.68 20.14 -6.77
C LEU A 137 -2.57 20.45 -5.77
N ALA A 138 -2.87 20.42 -4.46
CA ALA A 138 -1.87 20.68 -3.42
C ALA A 138 -0.72 19.66 -3.47
N TRP A 139 -1.03 18.38 -3.64
CA TRP A 139 -0.03 17.33 -3.79
C TRP A 139 0.77 17.47 -5.08
N ARG A 140 0.11 17.74 -6.22
CA ARG A 140 0.76 17.98 -7.51
C ARG A 140 1.77 19.12 -7.43
N GLU A 141 1.36 20.28 -6.92
CA GLU A 141 2.21 21.46 -6.82
C GLU A 141 3.39 21.23 -5.86
N PHE A 142 3.20 20.49 -4.77
CA PHE A 142 4.28 20.06 -3.90
C PHE A 142 5.27 19.11 -4.61
N LEU A 143 4.76 18.10 -5.33
CA LEU A 143 5.58 17.14 -6.07
C LEU A 143 6.39 17.79 -7.20
N LEU A 144 5.86 18.86 -7.80
CA LEU A 144 6.55 19.68 -8.80
C LEU A 144 7.50 20.72 -8.18
N GLY A 145 7.63 20.77 -6.86
CA GLY A 145 8.49 21.71 -6.15
C GLY A 145 8.00 23.16 -6.17
N ARG A 146 6.73 23.39 -6.50
CA ARG A 146 6.10 24.72 -6.54
C ARG A 146 5.50 25.12 -5.20
N LEU A 147 5.16 24.14 -4.37
CA LEU A 147 4.82 24.34 -2.96
C LEU A 147 5.90 23.74 -2.05
N PRO A 148 6.20 24.38 -0.90
CA PRO A 148 7.18 23.85 0.05
C PRO A 148 6.65 22.67 0.88
N HIS A 149 5.34 22.50 1.00
CA HIS A 149 4.69 21.41 1.75
C HIS A 149 3.25 21.14 1.25
N PRO A 150 2.66 19.96 1.51
CA PRO A 150 1.30 19.60 1.06
C PRO A 150 0.16 20.26 1.88
N GLY A 151 0.44 21.37 2.58
CA GLY A 151 -0.55 22.08 3.39
C GLY A 151 -1.19 21.20 4.48
N LYS A 152 -2.53 21.23 4.54
CA LYS A 152 -3.35 20.46 5.49
C LYS A 152 -3.40 18.95 5.18
N HIS A 153 -2.92 18.53 4.02
CA HIS A 153 -3.01 17.16 3.48
C HIS A 153 -1.82 16.31 3.94
N GLU A 154 -1.78 16.04 5.24
CA GLU A 154 -0.71 15.30 5.90
C GLU A 154 -0.50 13.91 5.31
N GLN A 155 0.72 13.40 5.45
CA GLN A 155 1.05 12.02 5.11
C GLN A 155 1.46 11.28 6.37
N HIS A 156 0.89 10.11 6.57
CA HIS A 156 1.19 9.22 7.68
C HIS A 156 1.79 7.93 7.14
N LEU A 157 2.95 7.54 7.67
CA LEU A 157 3.61 6.26 7.39
C LEU A 157 3.48 5.36 8.61
N VAL A 158 2.84 4.21 8.43
CA VAL A 158 2.76 3.14 9.44
C VAL A 158 3.65 2.00 8.99
N ILE A 159 4.48 1.50 9.89
CA ILE A 159 5.37 0.38 9.63
C ILE A 159 4.94 -0.75 10.56
N TRP A 160 4.49 -1.86 9.97
CA TRP A 160 4.04 -3.01 10.72
C TRP A 160 5.17 -3.99 10.98
N ASP A 161 5.14 -4.60 12.15
CA ASP A 161 5.73 -5.91 12.38
C ASP A 161 4.63 -6.90 12.79
N VAL A 162 5.00 -8.16 12.94
CA VAL A 162 4.10 -9.19 13.44
C VAL A 162 3.58 -8.80 14.83
N ALA A 163 2.28 -8.91 15.00
CA ALA A 163 1.65 -8.86 16.29
C ALA A 163 1.66 -10.29 16.87
N GLU A 164 2.21 -10.44 18.08
CA GLU A 164 2.12 -11.70 18.84
C GLU A 164 0.85 -11.75 19.69
N THR A 165 0.35 -10.58 20.10
CA THR A 165 -0.92 -10.41 20.81
C THR A 165 -1.72 -9.29 20.15
N ALA A 166 -3.04 -9.37 20.22
CA ALA A 166 -3.93 -8.33 19.75
C ALA A 166 -4.85 -7.90 20.89
N SER A 167 -4.90 -6.59 21.14
CA SER A 167 -5.93 -5.98 22.00
C SER A 167 -7.25 -5.77 21.25
N PHE A 168 -7.29 -6.08 19.95
CA PHE A 168 -8.45 -5.89 19.09
C PHE A 168 -9.29 -7.17 19.05
N VAL A 169 -10.61 -7.00 19.11
CA VAL A 169 -11.57 -8.10 19.01
C VAL A 169 -11.84 -8.40 17.54
N ASP A 170 -12.07 -9.67 17.21
CA ASP A 170 -12.54 -10.12 15.89
C ASP A 170 -11.59 -9.78 14.72
N LEU A 171 -10.29 -10.01 14.90
CA LEU A 171 -9.33 -9.93 13.80
C LEU A 171 -9.40 -11.19 12.92
N PRO A 172 -9.38 -11.06 11.58
CA PRO A 172 -9.24 -12.21 10.69
C PRO A 172 -7.98 -13.03 10.99
N THR A 173 -8.07 -14.36 10.87
CA THR A 173 -6.98 -15.28 11.22
C THR A 173 -5.73 -15.16 10.34
N ASN A 174 -5.80 -14.37 9.26
CA ASN A 174 -4.68 -14.04 8.39
C ASN A 174 -4.10 -12.64 8.68
N PHE A 175 -4.37 -12.03 9.84
CA PHE A 175 -4.04 -10.64 10.12
C PHE A 175 -2.55 -10.33 9.92
N ASN A 176 -1.63 -11.14 10.44
CA ASN A 176 -0.20 -10.92 10.25
C ASN A 176 0.20 -11.12 8.79
N ARG A 177 -0.34 -12.14 8.11
CA ARG A 177 -0.09 -12.32 6.67
C ARG A 177 -0.53 -11.10 5.88
N PHE A 178 -1.69 -10.53 6.21
CA PHE A 178 -2.21 -9.33 5.58
C PHE A 178 -1.32 -8.13 5.89
N THR A 179 -1.07 -7.80 7.16
CA THR A 179 -0.29 -6.61 7.55
C THR A 179 1.15 -6.67 7.05
N MET A 180 1.76 -7.84 6.95
CA MET A 180 3.17 -7.97 6.54
C MET A 180 3.38 -8.08 5.03
N ASN A 181 2.44 -8.64 4.27
CA ASN A 181 2.68 -9.03 2.86
C ASN A 181 1.72 -8.45 1.84
N ALA A 182 0.49 -8.08 2.21
CA ALA A 182 -0.47 -7.62 1.21
C ALA A 182 -0.02 -6.31 0.57
N ILE A 183 -0.29 -6.16 -0.73
CA ILE A 183 -0.15 -4.91 -1.48
C ILE A 183 -1.56 -4.51 -1.88
N MET A 184 -1.99 -3.33 -1.47
CA MET A 184 -3.33 -2.81 -1.73
C MET A 184 -3.28 -1.30 -1.89
N LEU A 185 -4.30 -0.76 -2.53
CA LEU A 185 -4.53 0.68 -2.62
C LEU A 185 -6.03 0.91 -2.63
N ASP A 186 -6.47 2.02 -2.05
CA ASP A 186 -7.88 2.40 -2.07
C ASP A 186 -8.04 3.87 -1.64
N ILE A 187 -9.25 4.42 -1.81
CA ILE A 187 -9.71 5.59 -1.06
C ILE A 187 -10.51 5.07 0.12
N VAL A 188 -10.03 5.34 1.34
CA VAL A 188 -10.56 4.78 2.58
C VAL A 188 -11.01 5.87 3.53
N GLY A 189 -11.90 5.54 4.46
CA GLY A 189 -12.38 6.49 5.44
C GLY A 189 -13.82 6.22 5.87
N ASN A 190 -14.46 7.27 6.35
CA ASN A 190 -15.86 7.29 6.76
C ASN A 190 -16.48 8.64 6.37
N SER A 191 -17.64 8.96 6.93
CA SER A 191 -18.36 10.22 6.65
C SER A 191 -17.64 11.49 7.12
N ARG A 192 -16.59 11.39 7.93
CA ARG A 192 -15.83 12.55 8.48
C ARG A 192 -14.40 12.62 7.96
N SER A 193 -13.77 11.48 7.71
CA SER A 193 -12.37 11.39 7.33
C SER A 193 -12.21 10.59 6.05
N THR A 194 -11.33 11.03 5.16
CA THR A 194 -11.02 10.38 3.89
C THR A 194 -9.52 10.43 3.62
N TYR A 195 -8.97 9.30 3.18
CA TYR A 195 -7.55 9.12 2.92
C TYR A 195 -7.35 8.41 1.59
N ALA A 196 -6.37 8.85 0.81
CA ALA A 196 -5.75 8.00 -0.20
C ALA A 196 -4.79 7.04 0.52
N TRP A 197 -5.05 5.74 0.44
CA TRP A 197 -4.30 4.73 1.18
C TRP A 197 -3.55 3.79 0.25
N ALA A 198 -2.28 3.55 0.59
CA ALA A 198 -1.44 2.57 -0.10
C ALA A 198 -0.79 1.64 0.92
N LYS A 199 -0.96 0.34 0.71
CA LYS A 199 -0.27 -0.71 1.43
C LYS A 199 0.83 -1.31 0.55
N LEU A 200 2.06 -1.23 1.03
CA LEU A 200 3.28 -1.62 0.33
C LEU A 200 3.96 -2.80 1.07
N GLY A 201 3.22 -3.89 1.28
CA GLY A 201 3.61 -4.93 2.22
C GLY A 201 3.46 -4.43 3.66
N ARG A 202 4.55 -4.46 4.44
CA ARG A 202 4.55 -4.00 5.84
C ARG A 202 4.42 -2.48 6.01
N PHE A 203 4.70 -1.71 4.97
CA PHE A 203 4.59 -0.25 5.01
C PHE A 203 3.20 0.19 4.55
N GLN A 204 2.60 1.16 5.22
CA GLN A 204 1.31 1.72 4.84
C GLN A 204 1.38 3.23 4.85
N ILE A 205 0.90 3.86 3.78
CA ILE A 205 0.90 5.30 3.60
C ILE A 205 -0.54 5.77 3.53
N PHE A 206 -0.88 6.75 4.36
CA PHE A 206 -2.17 7.43 4.35
C PHE A 206 -1.94 8.89 4.00
N GLY A 207 -2.53 9.33 2.89
CA GLY A 207 -2.55 10.72 2.48
C GLY A 207 -3.91 11.33 2.79
N THR A 208 -3.93 12.33 3.67
CA THR A 208 -5.16 12.94 4.14
C THR A 208 -5.83 13.81 3.07
N VAL A 209 -7.04 13.43 2.65
CA VAL A 209 -7.94 14.28 1.86
C VAL A 209 -8.68 15.20 2.82
N VAL A 210 -9.36 14.61 3.81
CA VAL A 210 -9.99 15.30 4.93
C VAL A 210 -9.83 14.46 6.20
N ASP A 211 -9.49 15.09 7.31
CA ASP A 211 -9.42 14.48 8.63
C ASP A 211 -9.53 15.61 9.66
N PRO A 212 -10.74 15.89 10.17
CA PRO A 212 -10.94 16.95 11.14
C PRO A 212 -10.38 16.60 12.53
N ASP A 213 -10.31 15.30 12.86
CA ASP A 213 -10.04 14.84 14.23
C ASP A 213 -8.54 14.64 14.48
N ARG A 214 -7.76 14.30 13.44
CA ARG A 214 -6.28 14.26 13.45
C ARG A 214 -5.70 13.47 14.63
N VAL A 215 -6.31 12.34 14.96
CA VAL A 215 -5.95 11.53 16.14
C VAL A 215 -4.62 10.75 16.00
N TRP A 216 -3.91 10.93 14.90
CA TRP A 216 -2.63 10.28 14.60
C TRP A 216 -1.52 10.68 15.57
N LYS A 217 -0.74 9.70 16.07
CA LYS A 217 0.49 9.95 16.83
C LYS A 217 1.62 9.04 16.37
N GLY A 218 2.81 9.62 16.19
CA GLY A 218 4.03 8.89 15.85
C GLY A 218 4.15 8.44 14.38
N THR A 219 3.19 8.80 13.51
CA THR A 219 3.15 8.34 12.11
C THR A 219 3.38 9.44 11.08
N LYS A 220 3.28 10.72 11.48
CA LYS A 220 3.37 11.86 10.56
C LYS A 220 4.77 11.96 9.93
N VAL A 221 4.82 12.10 8.62
CA VAL A 221 6.06 12.34 7.87
C VAL A 221 6.30 13.85 7.77
N HIS A 222 7.41 14.32 8.34
CA HIS A 222 7.74 15.74 8.39
C HIS A 222 8.46 16.21 7.12
N VAL A 223 8.27 17.48 6.76
CA VAL A 223 8.73 18.05 5.47
C VAL A 223 10.24 18.23 5.36
N LYS A 224 10.94 18.54 6.45
CA LYS A 224 12.38 18.83 6.41
C LYS A 224 13.22 17.57 6.63
N ASP A 225 12.95 16.90 7.74
CA ASP A 225 13.69 15.74 8.19
C ASP A 225 12.91 15.00 9.29
N GLY A 226 13.40 13.81 9.64
CA GLY A 226 12.88 13.05 10.76
C GLY A 226 13.58 11.70 10.91
N VAL A 227 13.03 10.89 11.81
CA VAL A 227 13.54 9.55 12.11
C VAL A 227 12.39 8.55 12.10
N LEU A 228 12.53 7.51 11.30
CA LEU A 228 11.71 6.30 11.40
C LEU A 228 12.40 5.36 12.38
N LYS A 229 11.66 4.92 13.40
CA LYS A 229 12.10 3.96 14.42
C LYS A 229 10.90 3.19 14.99
N PRO A 230 11.10 1.99 15.55
CA PRO A 230 10.10 1.30 16.32
C PRO A 230 9.57 2.16 17.45
N GLY A 231 8.28 2.01 17.72
CA GLY A 231 7.60 2.72 18.78
C GLY A 231 6.11 2.54 18.68
N SER A 232 5.42 2.85 19.77
CA SER A 232 3.97 2.87 19.78
C SER A 232 3.45 4.02 18.90
N VAL A 233 2.51 3.69 18.03
CA VAL A 233 1.79 4.65 17.19
C VAL A 233 0.32 4.67 17.58
N VAL A 234 -0.34 5.80 17.34
CA VAL A 234 -1.80 5.90 17.41
C VAL A 234 -2.30 6.15 16.00
N ILE A 235 -3.26 5.34 15.58
CA ILE A 235 -3.99 5.49 14.33
C ILE A 235 -5.47 5.68 14.64
N PRO A 236 -6.23 6.36 13.76
CA PRO A 236 -7.66 6.51 13.95
C PRO A 236 -8.38 5.16 14.08
N GLY A 237 -9.24 5.04 15.10
CA GLY A 237 -9.89 3.78 15.45
C GLY A 237 -10.84 3.28 14.35
N GLU A 238 -11.41 4.19 13.57
CA GLU A 238 -12.23 3.88 12.40
C GLU A 238 -11.50 3.08 11.32
N LEU A 239 -10.15 3.18 11.25
CA LEU A 239 -9.37 2.39 10.32
C LEU A 239 -9.27 0.91 10.71
N MET A 240 -9.78 0.52 11.88
CA MET A 240 -9.84 -0.89 12.25
C MET A 240 -10.77 -1.69 11.33
N GLY A 241 -11.93 -1.12 10.99
CA GLY A 241 -12.86 -1.73 10.03
C GLY A 241 -12.21 -1.96 8.67
N LEU A 242 -11.38 -1.01 8.22
CA LEU A 242 -10.57 -1.16 7.01
C LEU A 242 -9.66 -2.40 7.09
N TYR A 243 -8.92 -2.58 8.19
CA TYR A 243 -8.03 -3.73 8.30
C TYR A 243 -8.79 -5.06 8.32
N GLN A 244 -9.92 -5.13 9.02
CA GLN A 244 -10.77 -6.33 9.03
C GLN A 244 -11.30 -6.65 7.63
N GLU A 245 -11.88 -5.66 6.94
CA GLU A 245 -12.42 -5.80 5.59
C GLU A 245 -11.34 -6.26 4.60
N LYS A 246 -10.20 -5.56 4.55
CA LYS A 246 -9.14 -5.84 3.58
C LYS A 246 -8.38 -7.13 3.89
N ALA A 247 -8.21 -7.49 5.16
CA ALA A 247 -7.67 -8.80 5.54
C ALA A 247 -8.63 -9.93 5.13
N LYS A 248 -9.95 -9.74 5.31
CA LYS A 248 -10.96 -10.68 4.85
C LYS A 248 -10.93 -10.87 3.33
N ILE A 249 -10.87 -9.79 2.55
CA ILE A 249 -10.71 -9.87 1.07
C ILE A 249 -9.47 -10.69 0.70
N ALA A 250 -8.34 -10.48 1.39
CA ALA A 250 -7.13 -11.26 1.16
C ALA A 250 -7.30 -12.74 1.55
N ALA A 251 -8.05 -13.04 2.60
CA ALA A 251 -8.35 -14.41 3.02
C ALA A 251 -9.25 -15.12 2.00
N ASP A 252 -10.33 -14.47 1.58
CA ASP A 252 -11.30 -15.00 0.62
C ASP A 252 -10.62 -15.29 -0.73
N ALA A 253 -9.73 -14.39 -1.20
CA ALA A 253 -8.93 -14.62 -2.40
C ALA A 253 -7.97 -15.81 -2.27
N SER A 254 -7.37 -16.00 -1.08
CA SER A 254 -6.52 -17.17 -0.82
C SER A 254 -7.32 -18.47 -0.77
N ALA A 255 -8.55 -18.43 -0.25
CA ALA A 255 -9.45 -19.59 -0.21
C ALA A 255 -9.98 -19.98 -1.59
N ALA A 256 -10.04 -19.04 -2.53
CA ALA A 256 -10.46 -19.25 -3.92
C ALA A 256 -9.36 -19.83 -4.84
N ILE A 257 -8.17 -20.14 -4.31
CA ILE A 257 -7.13 -20.86 -5.05
C ILE A 257 -7.58 -22.31 -5.25
N SER A 258 -7.51 -22.80 -6.49
CA SER A 258 -7.90 -24.18 -6.85
C SER A 258 -6.92 -25.21 -6.28
N ASP A 259 -7.38 -26.45 -6.11
CA ASP A 259 -6.54 -27.57 -5.64
C ASP A 259 -5.26 -27.73 -6.45
N SER A 260 -5.39 -27.73 -7.78
CA SER A 260 -4.25 -27.82 -8.70
C SER A 260 -3.25 -26.66 -8.59
N GLN A 261 -3.68 -25.48 -8.13
CA GLN A 261 -2.79 -24.35 -7.88
C GLN A 261 -2.18 -24.42 -6.49
N HIS A 262 -2.92 -24.95 -5.51
CA HIS A 262 -2.41 -25.26 -4.18
C HIS A 262 -1.27 -26.27 -4.24
N GLU A 263 -1.45 -27.39 -4.94
CA GLU A 263 -0.40 -28.40 -5.14
C GLU A 263 0.88 -27.78 -5.75
N LYS A 264 0.72 -26.88 -6.72
CA LYS A 264 1.86 -26.14 -7.32
C LYS A 264 2.51 -25.16 -6.36
N ILE A 265 1.76 -24.58 -5.44
CA ILE A 265 2.29 -23.69 -4.39
C ILE A 265 3.08 -24.53 -3.38
N GLU A 266 2.52 -25.64 -2.93
CA GLU A 266 3.16 -26.56 -1.99
C GLU A 266 4.44 -27.14 -2.59
N ALA A 267 4.40 -27.65 -3.82
CA ALA A 267 5.58 -28.15 -4.52
C ALA A 267 6.67 -27.07 -4.64
N ALA A 268 6.31 -25.81 -4.92
CA ALA A 268 7.27 -24.71 -4.97
C ALA A 268 7.86 -24.36 -3.60
N MET A 269 7.09 -24.51 -2.52
CA MET A 269 7.59 -24.34 -1.14
C MET A 269 8.54 -25.48 -0.75
N PHE A 270 8.20 -26.73 -1.08
CA PHE A 270 9.04 -27.89 -0.78
C PHE A 270 10.35 -27.90 -1.57
N ALA A 271 10.37 -27.30 -2.76
CA ALA A 271 11.58 -27.21 -3.58
C ALA A 271 12.65 -26.27 -2.98
N ASP A 272 12.29 -25.37 -2.06
CA ASP A 272 13.21 -24.39 -1.46
C ASP A 272 12.82 -24.08 -0.01
N LEU A 273 13.10 -25.03 0.88
CA LEU A 273 12.75 -24.92 2.30
C LEU A 273 13.52 -23.80 3.01
N ASP A 274 14.74 -23.49 2.60
CA ASP A 274 15.55 -22.40 3.17
C ASP A 274 14.93 -21.04 2.89
N ARG A 275 14.43 -20.84 1.67
CA ARG A 275 13.63 -19.66 1.31
C ARG A 275 12.36 -19.60 2.14
N VAL A 276 11.64 -20.71 2.27
CA VAL A 276 10.41 -20.74 3.08
C VAL A 276 10.73 -20.32 4.51
N ALA A 277 11.73 -20.93 5.14
CA ALA A 277 12.11 -20.69 6.51
C ALA A 277 12.53 -19.23 6.77
N SER A 278 13.24 -18.61 5.83
CA SER A 278 13.69 -17.20 5.91
C SER A 278 12.66 -16.17 5.42
N SER A 279 11.56 -16.62 4.80
CA SER A 279 10.57 -15.71 4.20
C SER A 279 9.75 -14.93 5.22
N ARG A 280 9.37 -13.69 4.85
CA ARG A 280 8.38 -12.89 5.61
C ARG A 280 7.01 -13.55 5.62
N THR A 281 6.66 -14.33 4.59
CA THR A 281 5.46 -15.17 4.58
C THR A 281 5.46 -16.13 5.76
N MET A 282 6.56 -16.86 6.00
CA MET A 282 6.64 -17.81 7.09
C MET A 282 6.67 -17.13 8.46
N LYS A 283 7.39 -16.00 8.61
CA LYS A 283 7.34 -15.17 9.85
C LYS A 283 5.89 -14.81 10.19
N ALA A 284 5.12 -14.32 9.22
CA ALA A 284 3.72 -13.94 9.40
C ALA A 284 2.80 -15.14 9.68
N MET A 285 2.99 -16.27 9.00
CA MET A 285 2.22 -17.50 9.26
C MET A 285 2.44 -18.01 10.68
N ARG A 286 3.68 -18.01 11.18
CA ARG A 286 3.98 -18.41 12.56
C ARG A 286 3.28 -17.51 13.58
N ALA A 287 3.27 -16.20 13.33
CA ALA A 287 2.57 -15.25 14.19
C ALA A 287 1.04 -15.46 14.18
N ASP A 288 0.44 -15.70 13.00
CA ASP A 288 -0.99 -16.04 12.90
C ASP A 288 -1.31 -17.35 13.62
N ALA A 289 -0.46 -18.38 13.50
CA ALA A 289 -0.65 -19.64 14.21
C ALA A 289 -0.50 -19.50 15.73
N ALA A 290 0.41 -18.63 16.20
CA ALA A 290 0.57 -18.34 17.62
C ALA A 290 -0.64 -17.56 18.18
N MET A 291 -1.18 -16.62 17.41
CA MET A 291 -2.29 -15.76 17.83
C MET A 291 -3.65 -16.45 17.75
N PHE A 292 -3.90 -17.24 16.69
CA PHE A 292 -5.23 -17.79 16.37
C PHE A 292 -5.29 -19.33 16.39
N GLY A 293 -4.16 -19.99 16.69
CA GLY A 293 -4.03 -21.44 16.64
C GLY A 293 -3.60 -21.96 15.26
N LYS A 294 -3.10 -23.20 15.24
CA LYS A 294 -2.53 -23.85 14.05
C LYS A 294 -3.51 -23.91 12.86
N GLU A 295 -4.81 -24.03 13.12
CA GLU A 295 -5.85 -24.05 12.08
C GLU A 295 -5.88 -22.75 11.24
N ALA A 296 -5.30 -21.65 11.72
CA ALA A 296 -5.20 -20.39 10.97
C ALA A 296 -4.25 -20.47 9.75
N ILE A 297 -3.37 -21.47 9.70
CA ILE A 297 -2.41 -21.65 8.61
C ILE A 297 -2.68 -22.91 7.77
N PHE A 298 -3.49 -23.84 8.26
CA PHE A 298 -3.82 -25.06 7.53
C PHE A 298 -5.08 -24.88 6.69
N ARG A 299 -5.04 -25.40 5.47
CA ARG A 299 -6.22 -25.50 4.63
C ARG A 299 -7.11 -26.60 5.18
N ARG A 300 -8.39 -26.30 5.43
CA ARG A 300 -9.39 -27.35 5.62
C ARG A 300 -9.66 -27.99 4.26
N PRO A 301 -9.59 -29.32 4.13
CA PRO A 301 -9.96 -30.00 2.89
C PRO A 301 -11.37 -29.54 2.46
N SER A 302 -11.60 -29.38 1.16
CA SER A 302 -12.96 -29.29 0.65
C SER A 302 -13.69 -30.55 1.14
N ARG A 303 -14.78 -30.36 1.87
CA ARG A 303 -15.71 -31.47 2.09
C ARG A 303 -16.39 -31.68 0.75
N ASP A 304 -16.07 -32.81 0.11
CA ASP A 304 -16.86 -33.37 -0.98
C ASP A 304 -18.31 -33.61 -0.53
#